data_AF-A0A1V5AVI9-F1
#
_entry.id   AF-A0A1V5AVI9-F1
#
_cell.length_a   1.000
_cell.length_b   1.000
_cell.length_c   1.000
_cell.angle_alpha   90.00
_cell.angle_beta   90.00
_cell.angle_gamma   90.00
#
_symmetry.space_group_name_H-M   'P 1'
#
loop_
_entity.id
_entity.type
_entity.pdbx_description
1 polymer ?
#
loop_
_entity_poly.entity_id
_entity_poly.type
_entity_poly.pdbx_seq_one_letter_code
_entity_poly.pdbx_strand_id
1 'polypeptide(L)'
;MKEHSLHNETALPRNLAMQINAERMSAASRYMDEMISKGFEPFFCGNAAFHLLARCRRCGRCCKEERTIAVSIEDCGRIARHLGKSRKKFIAEFTRAHELSSSRVGNARMLKKAMDSPCPFYDQDLPGCSIHEVKPQVCSAALYLTKMNLLLCKENRRFSVFPNCPADIEMREQLIAWRSSPKNDPAGPQSPSQIEGPSIDMDVYLFLLRLKGMEIYYGEETASRLARMIGLPKTPGDDEIRPIARLFVQRLLMDDDAEEMLQLQP
;
A
#
# COMPACT_ATOMS: atom_id res chain seq x y z
N MET A 1 2.33 -30.05 13.39
CA MET A 1 2.19 -29.94 11.92
C MET A 1 0.72 -29.80 11.59
N LYS A 2 0.29 -28.64 11.10
CA LYS A 2 -1.03 -28.44 10.50
C LYS A 2 -0.78 -27.84 9.12
N GLU A 3 -0.92 -28.67 8.09
CA GLU A 3 -0.98 -28.24 6.70
C GLU A 3 -2.17 -27.28 6.57
N HIS A 4 -1.90 -26.01 6.29
CA HIS A 4 -2.93 -25.08 5.82
C HIS A 4 -3.09 -25.31 4.32
N SER A 5 -4.26 -25.79 3.94
CA SER A 5 -4.69 -25.94 2.56
C SER A 5 -4.61 -24.60 1.84
N LEU A 6 -3.80 -24.56 0.77
CA LEU A 6 -3.76 -23.49 -0.22
C LEU A 6 -5.10 -23.47 -0.96
N HIS A 7 -6.08 -22.73 -0.44
CA HIS A 7 -7.28 -22.41 -1.18
C HIS A 7 -6.95 -21.45 -2.32
N ASN A 8 -7.41 -21.80 -3.52
CA ASN A 8 -7.35 -21.09 -4.79
C ASN A 8 -7.41 -19.54 -4.63
N GLU A 9 -6.25 -18.86 -4.57
CA GLU A 9 -6.08 -17.43 -4.25
C GLU A 9 -6.29 -16.47 -5.44
N THR A 10 -6.71 -16.96 -6.61
CA THR A 10 -6.65 -16.20 -7.88
C THR A 10 -7.94 -15.50 -8.30
N ALA A 11 -9.06 -15.73 -7.62
CA ALA A 11 -10.31 -15.02 -7.91
C ALA A 11 -10.52 -13.87 -6.92
N LEU A 12 -10.72 -12.66 -7.44
CA LEU A 12 -11.44 -11.61 -6.69
C LEU A 12 -12.70 -12.28 -6.11
N PRO A 13 -13.07 -12.05 -4.84
CA PRO A 13 -14.36 -12.54 -4.37
C PRO A 13 -15.42 -12.04 -5.36
N ARG A 14 -16.05 -12.95 -6.11
CA ARG A 14 -17.03 -12.64 -7.18
C ARG A 14 -18.07 -11.63 -6.70
N ASN A 15 -18.33 -11.65 -5.39
CA ASN A 15 -19.17 -10.73 -4.63
C ASN A 15 -18.73 -9.25 -4.68
N LEU A 16 -17.44 -8.93 -4.73
CA LEU A 16 -16.96 -7.54 -4.72
C LEU A 16 -17.18 -6.86 -6.08
N ALA A 17 -16.76 -7.49 -7.18
CA ALA A 17 -16.99 -6.95 -8.52
C ALA A 17 -18.47 -6.76 -8.85
N MET A 18 -19.33 -7.69 -8.39
CA MET A 18 -20.78 -7.60 -8.61
C MET A 18 -21.45 -6.43 -7.86
N GLN A 19 -20.83 -5.88 -6.82
CA GLN A 19 -21.35 -4.73 -6.07
C GLN A 19 -21.00 -3.39 -6.72
N ILE A 20 -20.08 -3.36 -7.68
CA ILE A 20 -19.55 -2.14 -8.27
C ILE A 20 -20.47 -1.66 -9.38
N ASN A 21 -20.97 -0.43 -9.24
CA ASN A 21 -21.69 0.25 -10.30
C ASN A 21 -20.68 0.84 -11.32
N ALA A 22 -20.57 0.21 -12.49
CA ALA A 22 -19.63 0.59 -13.55
C ALA A 22 -19.83 2.04 -14.07
N GLU A 23 -21.07 2.52 -14.17
CA GLU A 23 -21.35 3.91 -14.60
C GLU A 23 -20.80 4.91 -13.58
N ARG A 24 -20.97 4.63 -12.29
CA ARG A 24 -20.45 5.46 -11.20
C ARG A 24 -18.94 5.35 -11.03
N MET A 25 -18.35 4.23 -11.46
CA MET A 25 -16.90 4.03 -11.46
C MET A 25 -16.19 5.09 -12.32
N SER A 26 -16.74 5.43 -13.49
CA SER A 26 -16.18 6.49 -14.34
C SER A 26 -16.15 7.86 -13.65
N ALA A 27 -17.22 8.21 -12.91
CA ALA A 27 -17.27 9.44 -12.14
C ALA A 27 -16.25 9.45 -10.98
N ALA A 28 -16.12 8.33 -10.26
CA ALA A 28 -15.11 8.18 -9.21
C ALA A 28 -13.68 8.25 -9.77
N SER A 29 -13.42 7.62 -10.93
CA SER A 29 -12.13 7.67 -11.63
C SER A 29 -11.73 9.09 -12.02
N ARG A 30 -12.67 9.91 -12.50
CA ARG A 30 -12.39 11.33 -12.81
C ARG A 30 -12.00 12.11 -11.54
N TYR A 31 -12.69 11.88 -10.44
CA TYR A 31 -12.34 12.50 -9.16
C TYR A 31 -10.94 12.06 -8.68
N MET A 32 -10.58 10.79 -8.87
CA MET A 32 -9.23 10.31 -8.60
C MET A 32 -8.19 11.02 -9.49
N ASP A 33 -8.47 11.18 -10.79
CA ASP A 33 -7.57 11.84 -11.76
C ASP A 33 -7.30 13.32 -11.41
N GLU A 34 -8.25 14.00 -10.76
CA GLU A 34 -8.07 15.37 -10.23
C GLU A 34 -7.12 15.41 -9.02
N MET A 35 -7.05 14.31 -8.25
CA MET A 35 -6.22 14.21 -7.05
C MET A 35 -4.81 13.69 -7.36
N ILE A 36 -4.69 12.75 -8.30
CA ILE A 36 -3.42 12.15 -8.74
C ILE A 36 -3.33 12.15 -10.27
N SER A 37 -2.28 12.77 -10.81
CA SER A 37 -2.06 12.78 -12.26
C SER A 37 -1.79 11.37 -12.78
N LYS A 38 -2.36 11.04 -13.95
CA LYS A 38 -2.17 9.76 -14.65
C LYS A 38 -0.70 9.37 -14.85
N GLY A 39 0.20 10.36 -14.94
CA GLY A 39 1.63 10.11 -15.06
C GLY A 39 2.27 9.46 -13.81
N PHE A 40 1.53 9.28 -12.72
CA PHE A 40 1.97 8.55 -11.54
C PHE A 40 1.40 7.13 -11.45
N GLU A 41 0.45 6.74 -12.30
CA GLU A 41 -0.31 5.48 -12.19
C GLU A 41 0.53 4.21 -11.98
N PRO A 42 1.62 3.95 -12.73
CA PRO A 42 2.41 2.74 -12.50
C PRO A 42 2.97 2.70 -11.07
N PHE A 43 3.44 3.83 -10.55
CA PHE A 43 3.98 3.93 -9.19
C PHE A 43 2.89 4.01 -8.12
N PHE A 44 1.75 4.64 -8.41
CA PHE A 44 0.62 4.77 -7.50
C PHE A 44 -0.02 3.40 -7.23
N CYS A 45 -0.39 2.68 -8.29
CA CYS A 45 -0.94 1.33 -8.20
C CYS A 45 0.12 0.32 -7.77
N GLY A 46 1.37 0.44 -8.25
CA GLY A 46 2.46 -0.45 -7.85
C GLY A 46 2.80 -0.37 -6.38
N ASN A 47 2.89 0.84 -5.79
CA ASN A 47 3.10 0.98 -4.35
C ASN A 47 1.92 0.42 -3.53
N ALA A 48 0.67 0.60 -4.01
CA ALA A 48 -0.49 -0.03 -3.38
C ALA A 48 -0.41 -1.56 -3.45
N ALA A 49 0.03 -2.12 -4.59
CA ALA A 49 0.21 -3.56 -4.75
C ALA A 49 1.33 -4.08 -3.83
N PHE A 50 2.49 -3.43 -3.77
CA PHE A 50 3.60 -3.84 -2.89
C PHE A 50 3.24 -3.73 -1.41
N HIS A 51 2.41 -2.76 -1.02
CA HIS A 51 1.88 -2.74 0.33
C HIS A 51 1.10 -4.02 0.68
N LEU A 52 0.29 -4.52 -0.25
CA LEU A 52 -0.53 -5.72 -0.05
C LEU A 52 0.30 -7.01 -0.08
N LEU A 53 1.42 -7.01 -0.81
CA LEU A 53 2.32 -8.16 -0.95
C LEU A 53 3.39 -8.22 0.15
N ALA A 54 3.92 -7.08 0.60
CA ALA A 54 4.96 -7.02 1.63
C ALA A 54 4.37 -7.03 3.05
N ARG A 55 4.56 -8.13 3.78
CA ARG A 55 4.15 -8.25 5.18
C ARG A 55 5.29 -7.86 6.12
N CYS A 56 5.11 -6.77 6.86
CA CYS A 56 6.10 -6.33 7.86
C CYS A 56 6.47 -7.47 8.84
N ARG A 57 7.76 -7.85 8.85
CA ARG A 57 8.34 -8.84 9.78
C ARG A 57 8.72 -8.26 11.15
N ARG A 58 8.33 -7.01 11.39
CA ARG A 58 8.67 -6.20 12.57
C ARG A 58 10.17 -6.23 12.94
N CYS A 59 11.06 -6.21 11.94
CA CYS A 59 12.52 -6.21 12.15
C CYS A 59 13.05 -4.95 12.86
N GLY A 60 12.23 -3.92 13.02
CA GLY A 60 12.58 -2.67 13.70
C GLY A 60 13.51 -1.74 12.89
N ARG A 61 13.98 -2.16 11.71
CA ARG A 61 14.94 -1.39 10.91
C ARG A 61 14.41 -0.01 10.54
N CYS A 62 13.21 0.06 9.95
CA CYS A 62 12.60 1.35 9.64
C CYS A 62 12.28 2.20 10.88
N CYS A 63 11.91 1.57 11.99
CA CYS A 63 11.72 2.30 13.24
C CYS A 63 13.02 2.94 13.71
N LYS A 64 14.19 2.33 13.45
CA LYS A 64 15.50 2.88 13.79
C LYS A 64 15.96 3.93 12.78
N GLU A 65 15.86 3.62 11.49
CA GLU A 65 16.52 4.35 10.41
C GLU A 65 15.66 5.48 9.82
N GLU A 66 14.34 5.31 9.69
CA GLU A 66 13.48 6.33 9.06
C GLU A 66 13.41 7.59 9.94
N ARG A 67 13.68 8.74 9.32
CA ARG A 67 13.74 10.05 9.99
C ARG A 67 12.48 10.87 9.75
N THR A 68 11.75 10.56 8.68
CA THR A 68 10.64 11.34 8.16
C THR A 68 9.36 10.51 8.08
N ILE A 69 8.74 10.27 9.23
CA ILE A 69 7.43 9.60 9.30
C ILE A 69 6.33 10.66 9.33
N ALA A 70 5.65 10.85 8.20
CA ALA A 70 4.46 11.69 8.13
C ALA A 70 3.25 10.94 8.72
N VAL A 71 2.44 11.64 9.51
CA VAL A 71 1.20 11.14 10.09
C VAL A 71 0.07 12.10 9.76
N SER A 72 -1.05 11.56 9.31
CA SER A 72 -2.27 12.33 9.10
C SER A 72 -2.96 12.65 10.44
N ILE A 73 -4.00 13.48 10.41
CA ILE A 73 -4.80 13.77 11.61
C ILE A 73 -5.62 12.54 12.02
N GLU A 74 -6.01 11.71 11.06
CA GLU A 74 -6.69 10.42 11.24
C GLU A 74 -5.74 9.42 11.90
N ASP A 75 -4.49 9.30 11.43
CA ASP A 75 -3.45 8.50 12.07
C ASP A 75 -3.27 8.93 13.53
N CYS A 76 -3.13 10.23 13.78
CA CYS A 76 -3.02 10.77 15.14
C CYS A 76 -4.22 10.37 16.01
N GLY A 77 -5.44 10.41 15.47
CA GLY A 77 -6.65 10.00 16.20
C GLY A 77 -6.68 8.50 16.52
N ARG A 78 -6.36 7.65 15.54
CA ARG A 78 -6.35 6.19 15.67
C ARG A 78 -5.30 5.73 16.69
N ILE A 79 -4.07 6.25 16.57
CA ILE A 79 -2.97 5.90 17.48
C ILE A 79 -3.24 6.43 18.89
N ALA A 80 -3.75 7.67 19.02
CA ALA A 80 -4.09 8.22 20.33
C ALA A 80 -5.10 7.35 21.09
N ARG A 81 -6.15 6.87 20.42
CA ARG A 81 -7.15 5.96 21.03
C ARG A 81 -6.51 4.66 21.50
N HIS A 82 -5.66 4.05 20.68
CA HIS A 82 -4.94 2.83 21.05
C HIS A 82 -4.03 3.04 22.28
N LEU A 83 -3.44 4.23 22.41
CA LEU A 83 -2.59 4.60 23.55
C LEU A 83 -3.38 5.15 24.76
N GLY A 84 -4.72 5.16 24.72
CA GLY A 84 -5.55 5.72 25.80
C GLY A 84 -5.38 7.23 26.01
N LYS A 85 -5.03 7.98 24.96
CA LYS A 85 -4.78 9.44 24.99
C LYS A 85 -5.81 10.20 24.14
N SER A 86 -6.00 11.47 24.45
CA SER A 86 -6.72 12.37 23.54
C SER A 86 -5.85 12.71 22.32
N ARG A 87 -6.48 12.94 21.16
CA ARG A 87 -5.77 13.36 19.94
C ARG A 87 -4.91 14.61 20.15
N LYS A 88 -5.41 15.59 20.92
CA LYS A 88 -4.66 16.82 21.26
C LYS A 88 -3.38 16.49 22.04
N LYS A 89 -3.45 15.59 23.03
CA LYS A 89 -2.30 15.16 23.81
C LYS A 89 -1.29 14.39 22.95
N PHE A 90 -1.77 13.48 22.10
CA PHE A 90 -0.91 12.77 21.15
C PHE A 90 -0.17 13.72 20.22
N ILE A 91 -0.87 14.68 19.61
CA ILE A 91 -0.28 15.66 18.71
C ILE A 91 0.82 16.46 19.42
N ALA A 92 0.57 16.92 20.65
CA ALA A 92 1.54 17.69 21.43
C ALA A 92 2.78 16.86 21.82
N GLU A 93 2.59 15.60 22.21
CA GLU A 93 3.67 14.73 22.69
C GLU A 93 4.51 14.13 21.55
N PHE A 94 3.84 13.61 20.52
CA PHE A 94 4.45 12.72 19.52
C PHE A 94 4.65 13.34 18.14
N THR A 95 4.19 14.57 17.89
CA THR A 95 4.29 15.16 16.56
C THR A 95 4.90 16.56 16.55
N ARG A 96 5.43 16.95 15.39
CA ARG A 96 5.87 18.30 15.06
C ARG A 96 5.24 18.75 13.74
N ALA A 97 5.29 20.05 13.47
CA ALA A 97 4.83 20.58 12.18
C ALA A 97 5.64 19.97 11.03
N HIS A 98 5.00 19.81 9.87
CA HIS A 98 5.69 19.42 8.65
C HIS A 98 6.63 20.55 8.18
N GLU A 99 7.81 20.20 7.68
CA GLU A 99 8.82 21.19 7.24
C GLU A 99 8.41 21.89 5.94
N LEU A 100 7.73 21.16 5.04
CA LEU A 100 7.07 21.71 3.86
C LEU A 100 5.79 22.49 4.20
N SER A 101 5.52 23.55 3.43
CA SER A 101 4.34 24.42 3.61
C SER A 101 3.01 23.66 3.50
N SER A 102 2.02 24.08 4.30
CA SER A 102 0.69 23.46 4.40
C SER A 102 -0.02 23.26 3.06
N SER A 103 0.20 24.13 2.07
CA SER A 103 -0.38 24.01 0.72
C SER A 103 0.03 22.74 -0.03
N ARG A 104 1.20 22.15 0.24
CA ARG A 104 1.71 20.96 -0.48
C ARG A 104 1.43 19.65 0.25
N VAL A 105 1.38 19.69 1.57
CA VAL A 105 1.28 18.50 2.45
C VAL A 105 -0.01 18.46 3.28
N GLY A 106 -0.87 19.47 3.15
CA GLY A 106 -2.12 19.57 3.88
C GLY A 106 -1.91 19.67 5.39
N ASN A 107 -2.78 18.99 6.14
CA ASN A 107 -2.74 18.94 7.61
C ASN A 107 -1.83 17.82 8.15
N ALA A 108 -0.99 17.22 7.29
CA ALA A 108 -0.03 16.21 7.71
C ALA A 108 0.97 16.78 8.73
N ARG A 109 1.40 15.93 9.66
CA ARG A 109 2.39 16.25 10.69
C ARG A 109 3.52 15.24 10.63
N MET A 110 4.65 15.55 11.24
CA MET A 110 5.77 14.60 11.34
C MET A 110 5.81 14.00 12.73
N LEU A 111 6.12 12.71 12.86
CA LEU A 111 6.48 12.16 14.16
C LEU A 111 7.70 12.90 14.72
N LYS A 112 7.62 13.21 16.00
CA LYS A 112 8.69 13.85 16.75
C LYS A 112 9.70 12.76 17.12
N LYS A 113 10.90 12.87 16.55
CA LYS A 113 12.04 11.98 16.79
C LYS A 113 13.27 12.86 16.95
N ALA A 114 14.07 12.57 17.98
CA ALA A 114 15.37 13.23 18.14
C ALA A 114 16.34 12.73 17.07
N MET A 115 17.35 13.54 16.76
CA MET A 115 18.40 13.16 15.81
C MET A 115 19.02 11.83 16.25
N ASP A 116 19.08 10.86 15.34
CA ASP A 116 19.63 9.51 15.54
C ASP A 116 18.97 8.64 16.62
N SER A 117 17.80 9.03 17.13
CA SER A 117 17.01 8.18 18.02
C SER A 117 16.03 7.29 17.25
N PRO A 118 15.66 6.09 17.74
CA PRO A 118 14.56 5.33 17.14
C PRO A 118 13.23 6.10 17.16
N CYS A 119 12.29 5.62 16.37
CA CYS A 119 10.88 6.01 16.42
C CYS A 119 10.37 5.92 17.87
N PRO A 120 9.54 6.86 18.34
CA PRO A 120 9.00 6.82 19.72
C PRO A 120 8.14 5.58 20.01
N PHE A 121 7.74 4.82 18.99
CA PHE A 121 7.02 3.55 19.12
C PHE A 121 7.91 2.33 18.84
N TYR A 122 9.22 2.52 18.71
CA TYR A 122 10.15 1.40 18.69
C TYR A 122 10.28 0.83 20.11
N ASP A 123 10.07 -0.47 20.23
CA ASP A 123 10.24 -1.22 21.46
C ASP A 123 11.39 -2.21 21.24
N GLN A 124 12.37 -2.21 22.16
CA GLN A 124 13.53 -3.10 22.11
C GLN A 124 13.22 -4.51 22.61
N ASP A 125 12.22 -4.63 23.48
CA ASP A 125 11.80 -5.89 24.11
C ASP A 125 10.77 -6.63 23.23
N LEU A 126 10.18 -5.93 22.26
CA LEU A 126 9.43 -6.53 21.16
C LEU A 126 10.32 -6.64 19.92
N PRO A 127 9.99 -7.55 18.98
CA PRO A 127 10.44 -7.38 17.61
C PRO A 127 9.75 -6.13 17.06
N GLY A 128 10.28 -4.93 17.32
CA GLY A 128 9.92 -3.69 16.64
C GLY A 128 8.78 -2.87 17.25
N CYS A 129 7.76 -2.56 16.45
CA CYS A 129 6.83 -1.46 16.71
C CYS A 129 5.77 -1.80 17.78
N SER A 130 5.65 -1.01 18.84
CA SER A 130 4.65 -1.19 19.91
C SER A 130 3.22 -0.87 19.46
N ILE A 131 3.05 -0.03 18.44
CA ILE A 131 1.75 0.33 17.87
C ILE A 131 1.46 -0.40 16.54
N HIS A 132 2.05 -1.58 16.32
CA HIS A 132 2.02 -2.24 15.01
C HIS A 132 0.61 -2.42 14.40
N GLU A 133 -0.39 -2.68 15.24
CA GLU A 133 -1.80 -2.85 14.83
C GLU A 133 -2.45 -1.57 14.31
N VAL A 134 -1.99 -0.41 14.79
CA VAL A 134 -2.55 0.91 14.45
C VAL A 134 -1.51 1.83 13.83
N LYS A 135 -0.43 1.25 13.28
CA LYS A 135 0.69 2.00 12.72
C LYS A 135 0.20 2.98 11.64
N PRO A 136 0.87 4.14 11.48
CA PRO A 136 0.51 5.10 10.45
C PRO A 136 0.43 4.47 9.06
N GLN A 137 -0.40 5.02 8.18
CA GLN A 137 -0.53 4.49 6.81
C GLN A 137 0.83 4.39 6.09
N VAL A 138 1.70 5.39 6.24
CA VAL A 138 3.08 5.36 5.69
C VAL A 138 3.92 4.18 6.23
N CYS A 139 3.68 3.72 7.46
CA CYS A 139 4.35 2.57 8.06
C CYS A 139 3.69 1.23 7.69
N SER A 140 2.38 1.24 7.39
CA SER A 140 1.67 0.07 6.89
C SER A 140 2.14 -0.35 5.51
N ALA A 141 2.42 0.65 4.69
CA ALA A 141 2.56 0.47 3.28
C ALA A 141 4.04 0.34 2.83
N ALA A 142 4.75 -0.50 3.59
CA ALA A 142 6.07 -1.01 3.26
C ALA A 142 7.14 0.06 2.93
N LEU A 143 7.18 1.18 3.67
CA LEU A 143 8.29 2.15 3.62
C LEU A 143 8.43 2.95 2.31
N TYR A 144 7.41 2.90 1.45
CA TYR A 144 7.40 3.55 0.13
C TYR A 144 6.48 4.76 0.06
N LEU A 145 6.01 5.30 1.18
CA LEU A 145 4.72 5.99 1.16
C LEU A 145 4.67 7.32 1.89
N THR A 146 5.73 8.11 1.73
CA THR A 146 5.55 9.56 1.69
C THR A 146 5.14 9.95 0.27
N LYS A 147 4.37 11.05 0.09
CA LYS A 147 4.18 11.65 -1.25
C LYS A 147 5.53 11.89 -1.94
N MET A 148 6.58 12.15 -1.16
CA MET A 148 7.95 12.25 -1.63
C MET A 148 8.43 10.95 -2.27
N ASN A 149 8.09 9.77 -1.74
CA ASN A 149 8.46 8.52 -2.41
C ASN A 149 7.74 8.32 -3.74
N LEU A 150 6.47 8.69 -3.85
CA LEU A 150 5.75 8.63 -5.14
C LEU A 150 6.40 9.57 -6.17
N LEU A 151 6.85 10.75 -5.74
CA LEU A 151 7.63 11.68 -6.57
C LEU A 151 8.98 11.09 -6.97
N LEU A 152 9.74 10.54 -6.02
CA LEU A 152 11.04 9.90 -6.25
C LEU A 152 10.92 8.70 -7.19
N CYS A 153 9.88 7.88 -7.06
CA CYS A 153 9.68 6.74 -7.94
C CYS A 153 9.45 7.20 -9.38
N LYS A 154 8.63 8.24 -9.56
CA LYS A 154 8.38 8.84 -10.88
C LYS A 154 9.63 9.47 -11.47
N GLU A 155 10.37 10.24 -10.67
CA GLU A 155 11.59 10.94 -11.11
C GLU A 155 12.68 9.95 -11.53
N ASN A 156 12.91 8.91 -10.72
CA ASN A 156 13.94 7.89 -10.97
C ASN A 156 13.47 6.74 -11.85
N ARG A 157 12.19 6.77 -12.28
CA ARG A 157 11.49 5.72 -13.03
C ARG A 157 11.64 4.32 -12.42
N ARG A 158 11.74 4.22 -11.10
CA ARG A 158 11.95 2.96 -10.37
C ARG A 158 11.25 2.97 -9.03
N PHE A 159 10.76 1.83 -8.57
CA PHE A 159 10.23 1.68 -7.22
C PHE A 159 11.36 1.68 -6.22
N SER A 160 11.19 2.43 -5.14
CA SER A 160 12.16 2.43 -4.04
C SER A 160 12.38 1.03 -3.47
N VAL A 161 13.55 0.84 -2.85
CA VAL A 161 13.93 -0.35 -2.10
C VAL A 161 14.16 0.04 -0.65
N PHE A 162 13.95 -0.89 0.28
CA PHE A 162 14.39 -0.70 1.65
C PHE A 162 15.47 -1.73 1.97
N PRO A 163 16.77 -1.37 1.79
CA PRO A 163 17.86 -2.31 1.93
C PRO A 163 17.81 -3.06 3.26
N ASN A 164 18.04 -4.36 3.23
CA ASN A 164 18.09 -5.22 4.42
C ASN A 164 16.78 -5.26 5.24
N CYS A 165 15.63 -4.90 4.66
CA CYS A 165 14.32 -5.21 5.22
C CYS A 165 13.91 -6.63 4.79
N PRO A 166 13.70 -7.58 5.73
CA PRO A 166 13.28 -8.94 5.38
C PRO A 166 11.97 -8.98 4.57
N ALA A 167 11.02 -8.09 4.87
CA ALA A 167 9.75 -8.04 4.13
C ALA A 167 9.93 -7.57 2.68
N ASP A 168 10.89 -6.68 2.42
CA ASP A 168 11.19 -6.20 1.07
C ASP A 168 11.98 -7.25 0.29
N ILE A 169 12.96 -7.89 0.92
CA ILE A 169 13.74 -8.99 0.34
C ILE A 169 12.81 -10.15 -0.06
N GLU A 170 12.00 -10.64 0.87
CA GLU A 170 11.05 -11.74 0.61
C GLU A 170 10.08 -11.38 -0.53
N MET A 171 9.57 -10.14 -0.56
CA MET A 171 8.70 -9.69 -1.65
C MET A 171 9.44 -9.71 -3.00
N ARG A 172 10.66 -9.17 -3.07
CA ARG A 172 11.45 -9.15 -4.31
C ARG A 172 11.84 -10.54 -4.79
N GLU A 173 12.21 -11.43 -3.88
CA GLU A 173 12.44 -12.85 -4.18
C GLU A 173 11.19 -13.50 -4.80
N GLN A 174 10.00 -13.20 -4.25
CA GLN A 174 8.73 -13.65 -4.85
C GLN A 174 8.52 -13.07 -6.25
N LEU A 175 8.86 -11.79 -6.49
CA LEU A 175 8.73 -11.19 -7.82
C LEU A 175 9.67 -11.86 -8.84
N ILE A 176 10.91 -12.14 -8.45
CA ILE A 176 11.90 -12.87 -9.27
C ILE A 176 11.39 -14.28 -9.59
N ALA A 177 10.84 -14.98 -8.58
CA ALA A 177 10.26 -16.30 -8.77
C ALA A 177 9.07 -16.27 -9.74
N TRP A 178 8.17 -15.28 -9.63
CA TRP A 178 7.04 -15.12 -10.55
C TRP A 178 7.46 -14.79 -11.97
N ARG A 179 8.51 -13.98 -12.16
CA ARG A 179 9.06 -13.67 -13.48
C ARG A 179 9.67 -14.92 -14.14
N SER A 180 10.34 -15.75 -13.34
CA SER A 180 11.04 -16.95 -13.81
C SER A 180 10.11 -18.16 -14.00
N SER A 181 8.91 -18.13 -13.41
CA SER A 181 7.97 -19.26 -13.46
C SER A 181 7.35 -19.41 -14.86
N PRO A 182 7.29 -20.62 -15.42
CA PRO A 182 6.61 -20.85 -16.69
C PRO A 182 5.11 -20.55 -16.55
N LYS A 183 4.48 -20.07 -17.62
CA LYS A 183 3.07 -19.61 -17.70
C LYS A 183 1.99 -20.62 -17.23
N ASN A 184 2.35 -21.83 -16.79
CA ASN A 184 1.46 -22.96 -16.49
C ASN A 184 1.73 -23.64 -15.11
N ASP A 185 2.31 -22.96 -14.13
CA ASP A 185 2.34 -23.48 -12.75
C ASP A 185 0.91 -23.41 -12.14
N PRO A 186 0.31 -24.51 -11.64
CA PRO A 186 -0.99 -24.47 -10.95
C PRO A 186 -0.97 -23.68 -9.63
N ALA A 187 0.19 -23.38 -9.05
CA ALA A 187 0.39 -22.38 -7.98
C ALA A 187 0.83 -21.00 -8.51
N GLY A 188 1.17 -20.94 -9.80
CA GLY A 188 1.46 -19.73 -10.56
C GLY A 188 0.19 -19.14 -11.19
N PRO A 189 0.29 -17.94 -11.78
CA PRO A 189 -0.88 -17.27 -12.31
C PRO A 189 -1.44 -17.97 -13.54
N GLN A 190 -2.73 -18.30 -13.45
CA GLN A 190 -3.59 -18.37 -14.60
C GLN A 190 -3.50 -17.04 -15.36
N SER A 191 -3.30 -17.09 -16.68
CA SER A 191 -3.43 -15.90 -17.52
C SER A 191 -4.78 -15.21 -17.28
N PRO A 192 -4.96 -13.91 -17.58
CA PRO A 192 -6.27 -13.26 -17.47
C PRO A 192 -7.38 -14.00 -18.24
N SER A 193 -7.01 -14.77 -19.27
CA SER A 193 -7.88 -15.65 -20.05
C SER A 193 -8.19 -17.02 -19.40
N GLN A 194 -7.54 -17.37 -18.29
CA GLN A 194 -7.67 -18.64 -17.56
C GLN A 194 -8.36 -18.48 -16.19
N ILE A 195 -8.66 -17.25 -15.75
CA ILE A 195 -9.52 -17.00 -14.58
C ILE A 195 -10.96 -17.33 -14.98
N GLU A 196 -11.44 -18.52 -14.64
CA GLU A 196 -12.85 -18.89 -14.87
C GLU A 196 -13.77 -18.05 -13.97
N GLY A 197 -14.41 -17.07 -14.58
CA GLY A 197 -15.42 -16.17 -14.03
C GLY A 197 -16.00 -15.33 -15.17
N PRO A 198 -17.14 -14.63 -14.98
CA PRO A 198 -17.57 -13.64 -15.96
C PRO A 198 -16.40 -12.67 -16.19
N SER A 199 -16.17 -12.22 -17.43
CA SER A 199 -15.06 -11.30 -17.76
C SER A 199 -15.19 -10.02 -16.92
N ILE A 200 -14.61 -10.03 -15.73
CA ILE A 200 -14.56 -8.86 -14.87
C ILE A 200 -13.47 -7.98 -15.47
N ASP A 201 -13.89 -6.78 -15.85
CA ASP A 201 -13.10 -5.80 -16.56
C ASP A 201 -11.80 -5.49 -15.80
N MET A 202 -10.66 -5.47 -16.51
CA MET A 202 -9.38 -5.04 -15.95
C MET A 202 -9.48 -3.65 -15.30
N ASP A 203 -10.40 -2.81 -15.79
CA ASP A 203 -10.69 -1.50 -15.22
C ASP A 203 -11.19 -1.59 -13.77
N VAL A 204 -11.92 -2.64 -13.40
CA VAL A 204 -12.37 -2.86 -12.02
C VAL A 204 -11.19 -3.22 -11.11
N TYR A 205 -10.28 -4.07 -11.56
CA TYR A 205 -9.08 -4.43 -10.81
C TYR A 205 -8.17 -3.23 -10.57
N LEU A 206 -7.93 -2.46 -11.63
CA LEU A 206 -7.17 -1.22 -11.52
C LEU A 206 -7.88 -0.23 -10.59
N PHE A 207 -9.20 -0.07 -10.70
CA PHE A 207 -9.95 0.81 -9.81
C PHE A 207 -9.80 0.41 -8.33
N LEU A 208 -9.88 -0.87 -8.00
CA LEU A 208 -9.74 -1.35 -6.63
C LEU A 208 -8.32 -1.11 -6.07
N LEU A 209 -7.28 -1.29 -6.89
CA LEU A 209 -5.92 -0.92 -6.50
C LEU A 209 -5.76 0.60 -6.35
N ARG A 210 -6.35 1.40 -7.24
CA ARG A 210 -6.38 2.85 -7.11
C ARG A 210 -7.09 3.28 -5.83
N LEU A 211 -8.19 2.62 -5.47
CA LEU A 211 -8.92 2.87 -4.22
C LEU A 211 -8.03 2.61 -3.01
N LYS A 212 -7.21 1.55 -3.04
CA LYS A 212 -6.20 1.30 -2.00
C LYS A 212 -5.11 2.36 -1.98
N GLY A 213 -4.63 2.80 -3.14
CA GLY A 213 -3.76 3.97 -3.24
C GLY A 213 -4.39 5.21 -2.62
N MET A 214 -5.68 5.47 -2.87
CA MET A 214 -6.39 6.61 -2.30
C MET A 214 -6.44 6.54 -0.77
N GLU A 215 -6.67 5.36 -0.21
CA GLU A 215 -6.62 5.13 1.25
C GLU A 215 -5.24 5.46 1.82
N ILE A 216 -4.20 4.97 1.15
CA ILE A 216 -2.80 5.14 1.55
C ILE A 216 -2.37 6.62 1.51
N TYR A 217 -2.58 7.29 0.39
CA TYR A 217 -2.00 8.61 0.11
C TYR A 217 -2.90 9.78 0.53
N TYR A 218 -4.21 9.55 0.59
CA TYR A 218 -5.23 10.57 0.84
C TYR A 218 -6.18 10.21 2.00
N GLY A 219 -5.97 9.07 2.66
CA GLY A 219 -6.65 8.67 3.88
C GLY A 219 -7.93 7.87 3.67
N GLU A 220 -8.34 7.20 4.76
CA GLU A 220 -9.50 6.30 4.81
C GLU A 220 -10.83 7.01 4.48
N GLU A 221 -11.00 8.28 4.87
CA GLU A 221 -12.21 9.05 4.58
C GLU A 221 -12.41 9.25 3.07
N THR A 222 -11.33 9.63 2.37
CA THR A 222 -11.31 9.79 0.91
C THR A 222 -11.66 8.48 0.22
N ALA A 223 -11.00 7.39 0.60
CA ALA A 223 -11.27 6.06 0.04
C ALA A 223 -12.71 5.61 0.32
N SER A 224 -13.22 5.81 1.54
CA SER A 224 -14.58 5.43 1.92
C SER A 224 -15.65 6.22 1.17
N ARG A 225 -15.39 7.49 0.84
CA ARG A 225 -16.26 8.28 -0.04
C ARG A 225 -16.29 7.70 -1.45
N LEU A 226 -15.13 7.39 -2.02
CA LEU A 226 -15.00 6.82 -3.36
C LEU A 226 -15.64 5.41 -3.45
N ALA A 227 -15.44 4.57 -2.43
CA ALA A 227 -16.09 3.27 -2.32
C ALA A 227 -17.62 3.38 -2.33
N ARG A 228 -18.18 4.30 -1.53
CA ARG A 228 -19.63 4.57 -1.50
C ARG A 228 -20.18 5.09 -2.83
N MET A 229 -19.41 5.92 -3.54
CA MET A 229 -19.81 6.41 -4.87
C MET A 229 -20.09 5.25 -5.83
N ILE A 230 -19.29 4.18 -5.78
CA ILE A 230 -19.45 3.01 -6.65
C ILE A 230 -20.38 1.93 -6.09
N GLY A 231 -21.05 2.19 -4.96
CA GLY A 231 -22.02 1.26 -4.36
C GLY A 231 -21.44 0.28 -3.34
N LEU A 232 -20.14 0.37 -3.02
CA LEU A 232 -19.55 -0.47 -1.98
C LEU A 232 -19.98 0.04 -0.58
N PRO A 233 -20.34 -0.88 0.35
CA PRO A 233 -20.77 -0.50 1.70
C PRO A 233 -19.61 0.00 2.56
N LYS A 234 -18.39 -0.44 2.26
CA LYS A 234 -17.13 -0.07 2.93
C LYS A 234 -15.97 -0.15 1.94
N THR A 235 -14.85 0.48 2.29
CA THR A 235 -13.59 0.24 1.59
C THR A 235 -13.20 -1.23 1.77
N PRO A 236 -12.82 -1.94 0.69
CA PRO A 236 -12.34 -3.32 0.79
C PRO A 236 -11.09 -3.42 1.68
N GLY A 237 -11.02 -4.45 2.51
CA GLY A 237 -9.84 -4.72 3.34
C GLY A 237 -8.69 -5.31 2.52
N ASP A 238 -7.47 -5.27 3.07
CA ASP A 238 -6.24 -5.71 2.40
C ASP A 238 -6.34 -7.14 1.83
N ASP A 239 -6.93 -8.06 2.59
CA ASP A 239 -7.07 -9.46 2.15
C ASP A 239 -8.06 -9.62 0.98
N GLU A 240 -9.06 -8.75 0.86
CA GLU A 240 -10.04 -8.79 -0.24
C GLU A 240 -9.42 -8.34 -1.57
N ILE A 241 -8.40 -7.48 -1.52
CA ILE A 241 -7.75 -6.89 -2.70
C ILE A 241 -6.34 -7.43 -2.99
N ARG A 242 -5.75 -8.19 -2.06
CA ARG A 242 -4.43 -8.80 -2.23
C ARG A 242 -4.29 -9.66 -3.51
N PRO A 243 -5.28 -10.49 -3.91
CA PRO A 243 -5.22 -11.21 -5.18
C PRO A 243 -5.02 -10.28 -6.40
N ILE A 244 -5.63 -9.10 -6.36
CA ILE A 244 -5.53 -8.09 -7.43
C ILE A 244 -4.12 -7.52 -7.52
N ALA A 245 -3.48 -7.29 -6.36
CA ALA A 245 -2.10 -6.82 -6.30
C ALA A 245 -1.14 -7.78 -7.02
N ARG A 246 -1.34 -9.09 -6.83
CA ARG A 246 -0.56 -10.13 -7.51
C ARG A 246 -0.73 -10.06 -9.03
N LEU A 247 -1.98 -9.97 -9.52
CA LEU A 247 -2.26 -9.86 -10.96
C LEU A 247 -1.64 -8.60 -11.58
N PHE A 248 -1.75 -7.47 -10.88
CA PHE A 248 -1.16 -6.20 -11.33
C PHE A 248 0.36 -6.30 -11.45
N VAL A 249 1.04 -6.82 -10.43
CA VAL A 249 2.50 -6.94 -10.43
C VAL A 249 2.97 -7.93 -11.49
N GLN A 250 2.23 -9.00 -11.75
CA GLN A 250 2.55 -9.92 -12.85
C GLN A 250 2.46 -9.23 -14.21
N ARG A 251 1.43 -8.40 -14.44
CA ARG A 251 1.34 -7.60 -15.67
C ARG A 251 2.51 -6.63 -15.79
N LEU A 252 2.91 -6.03 -14.67
CA LEU A 252 4.05 -5.12 -14.56
C LEU A 252 5.37 -5.82 -14.86
N LEU A 253 5.52 -7.09 -14.45
CA LEU A 253 6.70 -7.93 -14.73
C LEU A 253 6.85 -8.28 -16.22
N MET A 254 5.79 -8.14 -17.02
CA MET A 254 5.82 -8.34 -18.47
C MET A 254 6.23 -7.08 -19.25
N ASP A 255 6.49 -5.96 -18.56
CA ASP A 255 7.02 -4.75 -19.18
C ASP A 255 8.51 -4.93 -19.50
N ASP A 256 8.98 -4.39 -20.62
CA ASP A 256 10.38 -4.55 -21.06
C ASP A 256 11.34 -3.89 -20.03
N ASP A 257 10.90 -2.80 -19.41
CA ASP A 257 11.65 -2.05 -18.39
C ASP A 257 11.50 -2.62 -16.97
N ALA A 258 10.79 -3.75 -16.79
CA ALA A 258 10.39 -4.23 -15.47
C ALA A 258 11.57 -4.53 -14.53
N GLU A 259 12.70 -5.01 -15.06
CA GLU A 259 13.89 -5.32 -14.28
C GLU A 259 14.50 -4.07 -13.63
N GLU A 260 14.66 -2.99 -14.40
CA GLU A 260 15.17 -1.71 -13.94
C GLU A 260 14.15 -1.02 -13.01
N MET A 261 12.89 -0.99 -13.43
CA MET A 261 11.82 -0.31 -12.69
C MET A 261 11.59 -0.96 -11.32
N LEU A 262 11.61 -2.30 -11.24
CA LEU A 262 11.37 -3.05 -9.99
C LEU A 262 12.66 -3.31 -9.20
N GLN A 263 13.82 -2.93 -9.72
CA GLN A 263 15.12 -3.20 -9.12
C GLN A 263 15.30 -4.70 -8.81
N LEU A 264 15.01 -5.56 -9.79
CA LEU A 264 15.15 -7.01 -9.70
C LEU A 264 16.56 -7.42 -10.15
N GLN A 265 17.58 -7.04 -9.38
CA GLN A 265 18.92 -7.59 -9.55
C GLN A 265 19.24 -8.55 -8.40
N PRO A 266 19.93 -9.67 -8.65
CA PRO A 266 20.37 -10.60 -7.61
C PRO A 266 21.38 -9.97 -6.64
#